data_AF-A0AAU3BL04-F1
#
_entry.id   AF-A0AAU3BL04-F1
#
_cell.length_a   1.000
_cell.length_b   1.000
_cell.length_c   1.000
_cell.angle_alpha   90.00
_cell.angle_beta   90.00
_cell.angle_gamma   90.00
#
_symmetry.space_group_name_H-M   'P 1'
#
loop_
_entity.id
_entity.type
_entity.pdbx_description
1 polymer ?
#
loop_
_entity_poly.entity_id
_entity_poly.type
_entity_poly.pdbx_seq_one_letter_code
_entity_poly.pdbx_strand_id
1 'polypeptide(L)'
;MKDATMLPASRFLPPHRLRTVLGLFAAALGLLSATGAPATARDGGRVASDDGSVHATPAPDCVHYYSDWRYTTVVNDCDTTVDVTVDYTDGQAAPCRTVLPRAIATFAGYGPQLNYVTGLSACTPATV
;
A
#
# COMPACT_ATOMS: atom_id res chain seq x y z
N MET A 1 -16.47 -25.76 36.67
CA MET A 1 -17.85 -25.59 36.14
C MET A 1 -18.47 -24.43 36.91
N LYS A 2 -19.10 -23.47 36.22
CA LYS A 2 -19.55 -22.14 36.70
C LYS A 2 -18.39 -21.16 36.93
N ASP A 3 -18.33 -19.98 36.34
CA ASP A 3 -19.39 -19.09 35.87
C ASP A 3 -19.03 -18.42 34.53
N ALA A 4 -19.95 -18.50 33.57
CA ALA A 4 -19.90 -17.77 32.30
C ALA A 4 -20.64 -16.45 32.48
N THR A 5 -19.90 -15.36 32.64
CA THR A 5 -20.45 -14.00 32.66
C THR A 5 -20.67 -13.52 31.22
N MET A 6 -21.90 -13.68 30.74
CA MET A 6 -22.43 -12.98 29.57
C MET A 6 -22.79 -11.54 29.95
N LEU A 7 -22.25 -10.56 29.21
CA LEU A 7 -22.70 -9.16 29.16
C LEU A 7 -22.43 -8.61 27.73
N PRO A 8 -23.15 -7.56 27.29
CA PRO A 8 -24.27 -7.71 26.36
C PRO A 8 -23.95 -7.34 24.90
N ALA A 9 -24.84 -7.79 24.01
CA ALA A 9 -24.90 -7.45 22.60
C ALA A 9 -24.86 -5.92 22.37
N SER A 10 -23.75 -5.44 21.84
CA SER A 10 -23.61 -4.09 21.30
C SER A 10 -24.58 -3.92 20.12
N ARG A 11 -25.44 -2.93 20.26
CA ARG A 11 -26.51 -2.58 19.31
C ARG A 11 -25.89 -2.16 17.98
N PHE A 12 -26.23 -2.90 16.93
CA PHE A 12 -26.00 -2.52 15.53
C PHE A 12 -26.73 -1.19 15.23
N LEU A 13 -25.98 -0.15 14.85
CA LEU A 13 -26.55 1.02 14.19
C LEU A 13 -26.70 0.73 12.68
N PRO A 14 -27.85 1.03 12.06
CA PRO A 14 -28.06 0.83 10.62
C PRO A 14 -27.30 1.87 9.77
N PRO A 15 -26.64 1.46 8.67
CA PRO A 15 -25.88 2.36 7.81
C PRO A 15 -26.72 2.88 6.64
N HIS A 16 -27.74 3.70 6.87
CA HIS A 16 -28.39 4.43 5.78
C HIS A 16 -29.02 5.70 6.32
N ARG A 17 -28.41 6.86 6.05
CA ARG A 17 -29.06 8.14 5.65
C ARG A 17 -28.00 9.23 5.57
N LEU A 18 -27.31 9.33 4.43
CA LEU A 18 -26.80 10.62 3.95
C LEU A 18 -26.70 10.56 2.42
N ARG A 19 -27.86 10.37 1.80
CA ARG A 19 -28.10 10.73 0.40
C ARG A 19 -28.57 12.19 0.38
N THR A 20 -28.10 12.93 -0.63
CA THR A 20 -28.73 14.11 -1.25
C THR A 20 -28.28 15.48 -0.73
N VAL A 21 -27.36 16.13 -1.46
CA VAL A 21 -27.43 17.53 -1.96
C VAL A 21 -26.48 17.58 -3.18
N LEU A 22 -26.92 17.27 -4.40
CA LEU A 22 -27.43 18.20 -5.43
C LEU A 22 -26.79 19.60 -5.40
N GLY A 23 -25.75 19.79 -6.21
CA GLY A 23 -25.16 21.11 -6.50
C GLY A 23 -24.74 21.20 -7.96
N LEU A 24 -25.70 21.45 -8.85
CA LEU A 24 -25.47 21.95 -10.20
C LEU A 24 -24.83 23.34 -10.11
N PHE A 25 -23.65 23.53 -10.71
CA PHE A 25 -23.19 24.83 -11.22
C PHE A 25 -22.51 24.55 -12.56
N ALA A 26 -23.24 24.70 -13.66
CA ALA A 26 -23.39 25.94 -14.43
C ALA A 26 -22.22 26.15 -15.41
N ALA A 27 -22.57 26.04 -16.68
CA ALA A 27 -21.74 26.17 -17.86
C ALA A 27 -21.04 27.54 -17.94
N ALA A 28 -19.81 27.55 -18.46
CA ALA A 28 -19.26 28.70 -19.16
C ALA A 28 -18.61 28.21 -20.45
N LEU A 29 -19.27 28.52 -21.57
CA LEU A 29 -18.70 28.45 -22.90
C LEU A 29 -17.53 29.42 -22.99
N GLY A 30 -16.34 28.90 -23.34
CA GLY A 30 -15.24 29.69 -23.85
C GLY A 30 -14.94 29.27 -25.29
N LEU A 31 -15.51 29.99 -26.26
CA LEU A 31 -15.10 29.97 -27.67
C LEU A 31 -13.88 30.89 -27.89
N LEU A 32 -13.12 30.61 -28.96
CA LEU A 32 -12.01 31.38 -29.57
C LEU A 32 -10.67 31.30 -28.84
N SER A 33 -9.61 30.74 -29.42
CA SER A 33 -8.96 31.28 -30.63
C SER A 33 -8.06 30.24 -31.31
N ALA A 34 -8.19 30.12 -32.63
CA ALA A 34 -7.27 29.37 -33.48
C ALA A 34 -6.16 30.29 -33.98
N THR A 35 -4.92 30.06 -33.53
CA THR A 35 -3.70 30.55 -34.18
C THR A 35 -2.76 29.35 -34.34
N GLY A 36 -2.72 28.83 -35.56
CA GLY A 36 -1.80 27.76 -35.95
C GLY A 36 -0.38 28.27 -36.06
N ALA A 37 0.53 27.66 -35.30
CA ALA A 37 1.97 27.73 -35.51
C ALA A 37 2.47 26.32 -35.85
N PRO A 38 3.28 26.12 -36.91
CA PRO A 38 3.88 24.82 -37.19
C PRO A 38 5.02 24.57 -36.20
N ALA A 39 4.73 23.81 -35.13
CA ALA A 39 5.76 23.28 -34.25
C ALA A 39 6.43 22.10 -34.96
N THR A 40 7.68 22.31 -35.35
CA THR A 40 8.61 21.27 -35.79
C THR A 40 8.80 20.24 -34.69
N ALA A 41 8.74 18.97 -35.11
CA ALA A 41 9.28 17.77 -34.48
C ALA A 41 9.76 17.86 -33.02
N ARG A 42 9.02 17.21 -32.13
CA ARG A 42 9.65 16.37 -31.09
C ARG A 42 9.04 14.99 -31.20
N ASP A 43 9.78 14.11 -31.86
CA ASP A 43 9.66 12.67 -31.68
C ASP A 43 10.17 12.39 -30.26
N GLY A 44 9.37 12.81 -29.27
CA GLY A 44 9.54 12.43 -27.89
C GLY A 44 9.14 10.97 -27.85
N GLY A 45 10.13 10.09 -28.01
CA GLY A 45 9.96 8.67 -27.80
C GLY A 45 9.14 8.49 -26.53
N ARG A 46 7.90 8.01 -26.71
CA ARG A 46 7.22 7.32 -25.63
C ARG A 46 8.10 6.12 -25.36
N VAL A 47 8.98 6.25 -24.38
CA VAL A 47 9.34 5.09 -23.58
C VAL A 47 7.99 4.57 -23.13
N ALA A 48 7.60 3.41 -23.66
CA ALA A 48 6.50 2.67 -23.09
C ALA A 48 6.79 2.63 -21.60
N SER A 49 5.94 3.28 -20.80
CA SER A 49 5.88 2.92 -19.39
C SER A 49 5.63 1.43 -19.42
N ASP A 50 6.64 0.69 -19.00
CA ASP A 50 6.44 -0.68 -18.57
C ASP A 50 5.43 -0.56 -17.43
N ASP A 51 4.16 -0.66 -17.78
CA ASP A 51 3.10 -1.11 -16.86
C ASP A 51 3.23 -2.63 -16.66
N GLY A 52 4.44 -3.16 -16.87
CA GLY A 52 4.95 -4.21 -16.04
C GLY A 52 4.72 -3.77 -14.60
N SER A 53 3.60 -4.22 -14.07
CA SER A 53 3.61 -4.85 -12.77
C SER A 53 4.87 -5.72 -12.73
N VAL A 54 5.98 -5.10 -12.31
CA VAL A 54 7.14 -5.82 -11.82
C VAL A 54 6.54 -6.55 -10.65
N HIS A 55 6.08 -7.77 -10.90
CA HIS A 55 5.56 -8.63 -9.86
C HIS A 55 6.71 -8.72 -8.87
N ALA A 56 6.54 -8.04 -7.74
CA ALA A 56 7.58 -7.95 -6.74
C ALA A 56 7.96 -9.38 -6.38
N THR A 57 9.25 -9.70 -6.47
CA THR A 57 9.73 -11.05 -6.17
C THR A 57 9.36 -11.35 -4.73
N PRO A 58 8.54 -12.39 -4.45
CA PRO A 58 8.16 -12.71 -3.09
C PRO A 58 9.39 -12.96 -2.21
N ALA A 59 9.31 -12.60 -0.93
CA ALA A 59 10.34 -12.99 0.03
C ALA A 59 10.43 -14.53 0.14
N PRO A 60 11.58 -15.09 0.56
CA PRO A 60 11.71 -16.53 0.80
C PRO A 60 10.72 -17.03 1.86
N ASP A 61 10.24 -18.27 1.72
CA ASP A 61 9.22 -18.86 2.61
C ASP A 61 9.63 -18.94 4.10
N CYS A 62 10.94 -18.95 4.38
CA CYS A 62 11.48 -18.90 5.74
C CYS A 62 11.38 -17.51 6.40
N VAL A 63 10.99 -16.48 5.65
CA VAL A 63 10.69 -15.15 6.17
C VAL A 63 9.18 -15.02 6.33
N HIS A 64 8.73 -14.67 7.53
CA HIS A 64 7.31 -14.50 7.82
C HIS A 64 7.07 -13.25 8.65
N TYR A 65 5.81 -12.81 8.68
CA TYR A 65 5.42 -11.62 9.44
C TYR A 65 4.17 -11.86 10.27
N TYR A 66 4.03 -11.04 11.29
CA TYR A 66 2.78 -10.83 12.01
C TYR A 66 2.61 -9.35 12.29
N SER A 67 1.39 -8.85 12.16
CA SER A 67 1.08 -7.43 12.29
C SER A 67 0.06 -7.18 13.38
N ASP A 68 0.32 -6.15 14.17
CA ASP A 68 -0.61 -5.52 15.10
C ASP A 68 -0.91 -4.08 14.67
N TRP A 69 -1.68 -3.37 15.50
CA TRP A 69 -2.08 -1.98 15.23
C TRP A 69 -0.88 -1.04 15.04
N ARG A 70 0.18 -1.17 15.84
CA ARG A 70 1.36 -0.29 15.79
C ARG A 70 2.48 -0.84 14.93
N TYR A 71 2.68 -2.15 14.92
CA TYR A 71 3.89 -2.76 14.39
C TYR A 71 3.61 -3.96 13.50
N THR A 72 4.42 -4.08 12.46
CA THR A 72 4.59 -5.33 11.72
C THR A 72 5.95 -5.89 12.09
N THR A 73 5.96 -7.11 12.65
CA THR A 73 7.19 -7.81 12.96
C THR A 73 7.50 -8.78 11.83
N VAL A 74 8.69 -8.65 11.24
CA VAL A 74 9.21 -9.55 10.21
C VAL A 74 10.34 -10.38 10.82
N VAL A 75 10.22 -11.69 10.74
CA VAL A 75 11.17 -12.67 11.29
C VAL A 75 11.88 -13.35 10.14
N ASN A 76 13.21 -13.32 10.14
CA ASN A 76 14.02 -14.09 9.19
C ASN A 76 14.45 -15.42 9.82
N ASP A 77 13.69 -16.48 9.56
CA ASP A 77 14.02 -17.84 9.95
C ASP A 77 14.84 -18.60 8.89
N CYS A 78 15.42 -17.89 7.93
CA CYS A 78 16.41 -18.43 7.02
C CYS A 78 17.79 -18.50 7.69
N ASP A 79 18.69 -19.31 7.14
CA ASP A 79 20.10 -19.37 7.56
C ASP A 79 20.98 -18.30 6.89
N THR A 80 20.37 -17.44 6.07
CA THR A 80 21.03 -16.40 5.28
C THR A 80 20.42 -15.03 5.55
N THR A 81 21.21 -13.98 5.37
CA THR A 81 20.72 -12.60 5.35
C THR A 81 19.77 -12.41 4.18
N VAL A 82 18.68 -11.67 4.40
CA VAL A 82 17.71 -11.32 3.37
C VAL A 82 17.46 -9.81 3.37
N ASP A 83 17.16 -9.26 2.21
CA ASP A 83 16.71 -7.88 2.05
C ASP A 83 15.23 -7.91 1.70
N VAL A 84 14.39 -7.36 2.59
CA VAL A 84 12.93 -7.44 2.49
C VAL A 84 12.26 -6.10 2.70
N THR A 85 11.12 -5.95 2.05
CA THR A 85 10.16 -4.88 2.30
C THR A 85 8.78 -5.45 2.61
N VAL A 86 7.92 -4.59 3.15
CA VAL A 86 6.53 -4.88 3.50
C VAL A 86 5.65 -4.12 2.51
N ASP A 87 4.78 -4.85 1.82
CA ASP A 87 3.77 -4.29 0.92
C ASP A 87 2.46 -4.07 1.68
N TYR A 88 1.80 -2.94 1.44
CA TYR A 88 0.56 -2.58 2.13
C TYR A 88 -0.65 -2.51 1.19
N THR A 89 -1.85 -2.48 1.77
CA THR A 89 -3.13 -2.43 1.04
C THR A 89 -3.33 -1.17 0.19
N ASP A 90 -2.65 -0.07 0.51
CA ASP A 90 -2.66 1.16 -0.28
C ASP A 90 -1.72 1.11 -1.51
N GLY A 91 -1.07 -0.03 -1.73
CA GLY A 91 -0.14 -0.25 -2.83
C GLY A 91 1.23 0.39 -2.61
N GLN A 92 1.50 0.95 -1.43
CA GLN A 92 2.84 1.42 -1.07
C GLN A 92 3.65 0.28 -0.44
N ALA A 93 4.97 0.39 -0.55
CA ALA A 93 5.92 -0.50 0.12
C ALA A 93 6.75 0.29 1.14
N ALA A 94 7.19 -0.37 2.20
CA ALA A 94 8.13 0.22 3.15
C ALA A 94 9.54 0.42 2.52
N PRO A 95 10.41 1.23 3.15
CA PRO A 95 11.82 1.21 2.80
C PRO A 95 12.43 -0.19 3.01
N CYS A 96 13.25 -0.62 2.04
CA CYS A 96 13.94 -1.90 2.09
C CYS A 96 14.82 -2.04 3.35
N ARG A 97 14.81 -3.22 3.97
CA ARG A 97 15.58 -3.52 5.18
C ARG A 97 16.33 -4.83 5.04
N THR A 98 17.60 -4.79 5.39
CA THR A 98 18.43 -5.99 5.60
C THR A 98 18.09 -6.65 6.93
N VAL A 99 17.78 -7.94 6.91
CA VAL A 99 17.47 -8.75 8.08
C VAL A 99 18.44 -9.93 8.14
N LEU A 100 19.28 -9.95 9.18
CA LEU A 100 20.25 -11.02 9.41
C LEU A 100 19.55 -12.37 9.69
N PRO A 101 20.26 -13.51 9.57
CA PRO A 101 19.72 -14.81 9.96
C PRO A 101 19.24 -14.78 11.42
N ARG A 102 18.05 -15.35 11.66
CA ARG A 102 17.43 -15.42 13.01
C ARG A 102 17.18 -14.06 13.67
N ALA A 103 17.17 -13.00 12.88
CA ALA A 103 16.90 -11.64 13.35
C ALA A 103 15.47 -11.20 13.03
N ILE A 104 15.10 -10.08 13.64
CA ILE A 104 13.78 -9.46 13.50
C ILE A 104 13.95 -8.03 13.00
N ALA A 105 13.06 -7.62 12.09
CA ALA A 105 12.87 -6.22 11.73
C ALA A 105 11.45 -5.77 12.07
N THR A 106 11.33 -4.48 12.43
CA THR A 106 10.05 -3.87 12.76
C THR A 106 9.68 -2.82 11.71
N PHE A 107 8.48 -2.94 11.20
CA PHE A 107 7.84 -2.01 10.27
C PHE A 107 6.56 -1.44 10.89
N ALA A 108 5.91 -0.51 10.19
CA ALA A 108 4.63 0.03 10.64
C ALA A 108 3.54 -1.07 10.64
N GLY A 109 2.70 -1.05 11.67
CA GLY A 109 1.45 -1.81 11.70
C GLY A 109 0.36 -1.10 10.90
N TYR A 110 -0.85 -1.65 10.93
CA TYR A 110 -1.95 -1.16 10.09
C TYR A 110 -2.56 0.17 10.54
N GLY A 111 -2.38 0.53 11.81
CA GLY A 111 -2.74 1.84 12.35
C GLY A 111 -4.21 2.25 12.16
N PRO A 112 -4.53 3.54 12.40
CA PRO A 112 -5.89 4.06 12.24
C PRO A 112 -6.38 4.13 10.81
N GLN A 113 -5.46 4.12 9.84
CA GLN A 113 -5.80 4.10 8.42
C GLN A 113 -6.18 2.69 7.93
N LEU A 114 -6.05 1.66 8.78
CA LEU A 114 -6.30 0.26 8.44
C LEU A 114 -5.49 -0.18 7.20
N ASN A 115 -4.24 0.29 7.11
CA ASN A 115 -3.37 -0.05 5.99
C ASN A 115 -2.65 -1.37 6.27
N TYR A 116 -3.31 -2.48 6.00
CA TYR A 116 -2.80 -3.81 6.34
C TYR A 116 -1.62 -4.22 5.45
N VAL A 117 -0.76 -5.07 5.99
CA VAL A 117 0.27 -5.75 5.21
C VAL A 117 -0.39 -6.78 4.31
N THR A 118 -0.02 -6.78 3.04
CA THR A 118 -0.49 -7.73 2.03
C THR A 118 0.55 -8.79 1.70
N GLY A 119 1.84 -8.50 1.94
CA GLY A 119 2.92 -9.44 1.69
C GLY A 119 4.30 -8.92 2.07
N LEU A 120 5.28 -9.80 1.86
CA LEU A 120 6.70 -9.47 1.90
C LEU A 120 7.30 -9.70 0.53
N SER A 121 8.13 -8.75 0.11
CA SER A 121 8.84 -8.80 -1.16
C SER A 121 10.34 -8.64 -0.94
N ALA A 122 11.13 -9.35 -1.73
CA ALA A 122 12.56 -9.12 -1.82
C ALA A 122 12.84 -7.73 -2.42
N CYS A 123 13.89 -7.08 -1.95
CA CYS A 123 14.25 -5.73 -2.41
C CYS A 123 15.76 -5.51 -2.37
N THR A 124 16.20 -4.40 -2.95
CA THR A 124 17.59 -3.94 -2.85
C THR A 124 17.63 -2.68 -1.99
N PRO A 125 18.43 -2.63 -0.92
CA PRO A 125 18.56 -1.43 -0.10
C PRO A 125 19.19 -0.29 -0.90
N ALA A 126 18.76 0.95 -0.64
CA ALA A 126 19.37 2.11 -1.26
C ALA A 126 20.82 2.25 -0.77
N THR A 127 21.76 2.38 -1.71
CA THR A 127 23.15 2.71 -1.38
C THR A 127 23.20 4.12 -0.83
N VAL A 128 23.76 4.27 0.38
CA VAL A 128 24.05 5.58 1.00
C VAL A 128 25.37 6.16 0.52
#